data_AF-A0A392QMY9-F1
#
_entry.id   AF-A0A392QMY9-F1
#
_cell.length_a   1.000
_cell.length_b   1.000
_cell.length_c   1.000
_cell.angle_alpha   90.00
_cell.angle_beta   90.00
_cell.angle_gamma   90.00
#
_symmetry.space_group_name_H-M   'P 1'
#
loop_
_entity.id
_entity.type
_entity.pdbx_description
1 polymer ?
#
loop_
_entity_poly.entity_id
_entity_poly.type
_entity_poly.pdbx_seq_one_letter_code
_entity_poly.pdbx_strand_id
1 'polypeptide(L)'
;VIPIPSSKAVMVEKAFNLAAQKLEFNFVTKKFDSISDGRKFLKTQIDGNSSLFYAEIPGGTILLHHVEEKDTFPAQFGREVAF
;
A
#
# COMPACT_ATOMS: atom_id res chain seq x y z
N VAL A 1 -4.42 -11.42 4.33
CA VAL A 1 -4.69 -11.46 2.87
C VAL A 1 -6.18 -11.35 2.67
N ILE A 2 -6.66 -10.39 1.87
CA ILE A 2 -8.07 -10.21 1.53
C ILE A 2 -8.26 -10.74 0.09
N PRO A 3 -9.22 -11.64 -0.18
CA PRO A 3 -9.43 -12.16 -1.51
C PRO A 3 -10.05 -11.07 -2.41
N ILE A 4 -9.29 -10.63 -3.40
CA ILE A 4 -9.74 -9.63 -4.37
C ILE A 4 -9.71 -10.28 -5.76
N PRO A 5 -10.83 -10.27 -6.51
CA PRO A 5 -10.82 -10.70 -7.89
C PRO A 5 -9.83 -9.88 -8.71
N SER A 6 -9.00 -10.51 -9.53
CA SER A 6 -7.99 -9.80 -10.34
C SER A 6 -8.61 -8.72 -11.25
N SER A 7 -9.84 -8.92 -11.72
CA SER A 7 -10.60 -7.92 -12.50
C SER A 7 -10.89 -6.62 -11.73
N LYS A 8 -10.83 -6.65 -10.39
CA LYS A 8 -11.04 -5.49 -9.52
C LYS A 8 -9.74 -4.86 -9.02
N ALA A 9 -8.57 -5.40 -9.36
CA ALA A 9 -7.27 -4.90 -8.89
C ALA A 9 -7.07 -3.41 -9.19
N VAL A 10 -7.41 -2.97 -10.41
CA VAL A 10 -7.32 -1.56 -10.83
C VAL A 10 -8.26 -0.66 -10.01
N MET A 11 -9.44 -1.15 -9.62
CA MET A 11 -10.35 -0.39 -8.77
C MET A 11 -9.81 -0.26 -7.35
N VAL A 12 -9.19 -1.31 -6.81
CA VAL A 12 -8.56 -1.28 -5.49
C VAL A 12 -7.41 -0.27 -5.48
N GLU A 13 -6.55 -0.28 -6.49
CA GLU A 13 -5.48 0.72 -6.60
C GLU A 13 -6.03 2.16 -6.61
N LYS A 14 -7.10 2.41 -7.35
CA LYS A 14 -7.78 3.73 -7.38
C LYS A 14 -8.40 4.09 -6.04
N ALA A 15 -9.03 3.15 -5.35
CA ALA A 15 -9.66 3.37 -4.04
C ALA A 15 -8.61 3.77 -2.99
N PHE A 16 -7.48 3.07 -2.95
CA PHE A 16 -6.35 3.40 -2.09
C PHE A 16 -5.81 4.81 -2.37
N ASN A 17 -5.55 5.15 -3.63
CA ASN A 17 -5.07 6.48 -3.97
C ASN A 17 -6.07 7.58 -3.61
N LEU A 18 -7.38 7.37 -3.83
CA LEU A 18 -8.41 8.34 -3.45
C LEU A 18 -8.50 8.52 -1.92
N ALA A 19 -8.40 7.43 -1.17
CA ALA A 19 -8.42 7.48 0.30
C ALA A 19 -7.18 8.17 0.86
N ALA A 20 -6.00 7.91 0.28
CA ALA A 20 -4.76 8.60 0.64
C ALA A 20 -4.85 10.11 0.40
N GLN A 21 -5.38 10.52 -0.75
CA GLN A 21 -5.59 11.94 -1.07
C GLN A 21 -6.50 12.65 -0.06
N LYS A 22 -7.54 11.97 0.44
CA LYS A 22 -8.41 12.53 1.48
C LYS A 22 -7.72 12.70 2.83
N LEU A 23 -6.67 11.93 3.07
CA LEU A 23 -5.81 12.01 4.25
C LEU A 23 -4.53 12.81 3.97
N GLU A 24 -4.51 13.55 2.87
CA GLU A 24 -3.44 14.48 2.49
C GLU A 24 -2.06 13.83 2.30
N PHE A 25 -2.02 12.54 1.97
CA PHE A 25 -0.79 11.84 1.60
C PHE A 25 -0.91 11.12 0.25
N ASN A 26 0.23 10.68 -0.29
CA ASN A 26 0.28 9.93 -1.55
C ASN A 26 1.11 8.65 -1.39
N PHE A 27 0.71 7.60 -2.10
CA PHE A 27 1.47 6.36 -2.20
C PHE A 27 2.62 6.49 -3.20
N VAL A 28 3.75 5.92 -2.84
CA VAL A 28 4.79 5.53 -3.81
C VAL A 28 4.35 4.22 -4.44
N THR A 29 4.10 4.23 -5.75
CA THR A 29 3.69 3.04 -6.50
C THR A 29 4.90 2.38 -7.16
N LYS A 30 5.07 1.08 -6.94
CA LYS A 30 6.11 0.25 -7.56
C LYS A 30 5.50 -1.01 -8.14
N LYS A 31 5.93 -1.41 -9.34
CA LYS A 31 5.46 -2.62 -10.00
C LYS A 31 6.61 -3.63 -10.08
N PHE A 32 6.32 -4.88 -9.76
CA PHE A 32 7.26 -5.99 -9.79
C PHE A 32 6.66 -7.15 -10.56
N ASP A 33 7.47 -7.80 -11.39
CA ASP A 33 7.05 -8.98 -12.15
C ASP A 33 6.98 -10.25 -11.25
N SER A 34 7.73 -10.23 -10.14
CA SER A 34 7.73 -11.30 -9.14
C SER A 34 7.41 -10.77 -7.75
N ILE A 35 6.57 -11.52 -7.03
CA ILE A 35 6.28 -11.31 -5.61
C ILE A 35 7.57 -11.36 -4.78
N SER A 36 8.54 -12.20 -5.15
CA SER A 36 9.81 -12.30 -4.43
C SER A 36 10.59 -10.99 -4.44
N ASP A 37 10.58 -10.28 -5.56
CA ASP A 37 11.37 -9.07 -5.75
C ASP A 37 10.70 -7.89 -5.08
N GLY A 38 9.37 -7.82 -5.13
CA GLY A 38 8.59 -6.88 -4.32
C GLY A 38 8.85 -7.03 -2.83
N ARG A 39 8.91 -8.28 -2.33
CA ARG A 39 9.24 -8.54 -0.91
C ARG A 39 10.68 -8.19 -0.55
N LYS A 40 11.65 -8.43 -1.44
CA LYS A 40 13.04 -7.98 -1.22
C LYS A 40 13.10 -6.45 -1.15
N PHE A 41 12.40 -5.76 -2.05
CA PHE A 41 12.29 -4.31 -2.01
C PHE A 41 11.68 -3.80 -0.71
N LEU A 42 10.54 -4.36 -0.25
CA LEU A 42 9.92 -3.97 1.01
C LEU A 42 10.87 -4.09 2.21
N LYS A 43 11.69 -5.15 2.26
CA LYS A 43 12.70 -5.30 3.32
C LYS A 43 13.73 -4.16 3.34
N THR A 44 14.04 -3.56 2.20
CA THR A 44 14.97 -2.40 2.14
C THR A 44 14.35 -1.10 2.61
N GLN A 45 13.01 -1.02 2.65
CA GLN A 45 12.29 0.19 3.06
C GLN A 45 12.06 0.23 4.58
N ILE A 46 12.19 -0.91 5.26
CA ILE A 46 12.08 -0.97 6.71
C ILE A 46 13.43 -0.57 7.30
N ASP A 47 13.56 0.71 7.65
CA ASP A 47 14.79 1.29 8.23
C ASP A 47 14.78 1.35 9.77
N GLY A 48 13.65 1.04 10.40
CA GLY A 48 13.46 1.03 11.86
C GLY A 48 13.19 2.42 12.46
N ASN A 49 13.32 3.49 11.67
CA ASN A 49 13.07 4.87 12.10
C ASN A 49 11.67 5.36 11.74
N SER A 50 11.03 4.76 10.73
CA SER A 50 9.68 5.11 10.31
C SER A 50 8.78 3.88 10.25
N SER A 51 7.49 4.09 10.53
CA SER A 51 6.49 3.05 10.33
C SER A 51 6.19 2.92 8.84
N LEU A 52 5.97 1.70 8.35
CA LEU A 52 5.72 1.45 6.93
C LEU A 52 4.32 0.88 6.72
N PHE A 53 3.50 1.58 5.96
CA PHE A 53 2.28 1.03 5.40
C PHE A 53 2.52 0.56 3.96
N TYR A 54 2.04 -0.64 3.62
CA TYR A 54 2.05 -1.11 2.24
C TYR A 54 0.83 -1.98 1.90
N ALA A 55 0.46 -1.99 0.63
CA ALA A 55 -0.54 -2.88 0.07
C ALA A 55 -0.01 -3.55 -1.20
N GLU A 56 0.01 -4.89 -1.21
CA GLU A 56 0.30 -5.70 -2.39
C GLU A 56 -1.01 -5.97 -3.15
N ILE A 57 -1.13 -5.44 -4.36
CA ILE A 57 -2.31 -5.56 -5.23
C ILE A 57 -2.04 -6.64 -6.29
N PRO A 58 -3.05 -7.46 -6.67
CA PRO A 58 -2.90 -8.41 -7.76
C PRO A 58 -2.34 -7.75 -9.03
N GLY A 59 -1.36 -8.40 -9.67
CA GLY A 59 -0.64 -7.84 -10.81
C GLY A 59 0.74 -7.26 -10.46
N GLY A 60 1.18 -7.43 -9.20
CA GLY A 60 2.54 -7.09 -8.77
C GLY A 60 2.74 -5.62 -8.39
N THR A 61 1.65 -4.86 -8.27
CA THR A 61 1.71 -3.46 -7.83
C THR A 61 1.79 -3.40 -6.30
N ILE A 62 2.76 -2.65 -5.79
CA ILE A 62 2.92 -2.31 -4.39
C ILE A 62 2.65 -0.82 -4.24
N LEU A 63 1.71 -0.48 -3.36
CA LEU A 63 1.52 0.87 -2.85
C LEU A 63 2.25 0.98 -1.52
N LEU A 64 3.08 2.01 -1.36
CA LEU A 64 3.96 2.20 -0.21
C LEU A 64 3.81 3.60 0.38
N HIS A 65 3.70 3.71 1.70
CA HIS A 65 3.72 4.99 2.41
C HIS A 65 4.49 4.84 3.72
N HIS A 66 5.50 5.70 3.91
CA HIS A 66 6.19 5.82 5.21
C HIS A 66 5.33 6.73 6.08
N VAL A 67 4.87 6.19 7.21
CA VAL A 67 4.06 6.89 8.20
C VAL A 67 5.01 7.64 9.12
N GLU A 68 4.93 8.96 9.11
CA GLU A 68 5.72 9.82 10.00
C GLU A 68 5.15 9.77 11.43
N GLU A 69 5.98 10.00 12.45
CA GLU A 69 5.55 9.96 13.87
C GLU A 69 4.41 10.95 14.20
N LYS A 70 4.25 12.00 13.39
CA LYS A 70 3.22 13.03 13.56
C LYS A 70 1.93 12.70 12.80
N ASP A 71 1.94 11.70 11.94
CA ASP A 71 0.79 11.33 11.14
C ASP A 71 -0.22 10.55 11.99
N THR A 72 -1.46 11.04 12.04
CA THR A 72 -2.58 10.27 12.59
C THR A 72 -3.05 9.26 11.55
N PHE A 73 -2.20 8.27 11.27
CA PHE A 73 -2.52 7.25 10.28
C PHE A 73 -3.59 6.27 10.80
N PRO A 74 -4.73 6.07 10.11
CA PRO A 74 -5.80 5.24 10.62
C PRO A 74 -5.37 3.77 10.75
N ALA A 75 -5.48 3.20 11.94
CA ALA A 75 -5.10 1.81 12.22
C ALA A 75 -5.87 0.77 11.38
N GLN A 76 -7.04 1.13 10.84
CA GLN A 76 -7.88 0.28 10.01
C GLN A 76 -7.89 0.69 8.52
N PHE A 77 -7.03 1.62 8.09
CA PHE A 77 -7.06 2.18 6.73
C PHE A 77 -7.16 1.09 5.64
N GLY A 78 -6.29 0.08 5.70
CA GLY A 78 -6.29 -1.00 4.71
C GLY A 78 -7.57 -1.84 4.68
N ARG A 79 -8.28 -1.96 5.81
CA ARG A 79 -9.57 -2.66 5.90
C ARG A 79 -10.70 -1.77 5.38
N GLU A 80 -10.73 -0.50 5.79
CA GLU A 80 -11.79 0.43 5.38
C GLU A 80 -11.80 0.72 3.88
N VAL A 81 -10.64 0.66 3.22
CA VAL A 81 -10.52 0.93 1.79
C VAL A 81 -10.72 -0.32 0.93
N ALA A 82 -10.38 -1.50 1.46
CA ALA A 82 -10.53 -2.77 0.73
C ALA A 82 -11.96 -3.34 0.75
N PHE A 83 -12.85 -2.78 1.57
CA PHE A 83 -14.27 -3.13 1.70
C PHE A 83 -15.16 -1.99 1.20
#